data_AF-A0A081LGH4-F1
#
_entry.id   AF-A0A081LGH4-F1
#
_cell.length_a   1.000
_cell.length_b   1.000
_cell.length_c   1.000
_cell.angle_alpha   90.00
_cell.angle_beta   90.00
_cell.angle_gamma   90.00
#
_symmetry.space_group_name_H-M   'P 1'
#
loop_
_entity.id
_entity.type
_entity.pdbx_description
1 polymer ?
#
loop_
_entity_poly.entity_id
_entity_poly.type
_entity_poly.pdbx_seq_one_letter_code
_entity_poly.pdbx_strand_id
1 'polypeptide(L)'
;MSYQSLLTDRCDLYHLEREEAARGKFGIPAGDLQITLSYSDTPSLRDVSCYVIEKSQSLVQEEPKTVIYQSYLVHFPLASDIRLHDKMVWNGVSLKLQQPKIVKNHHIEVMAVRKENL
;
A
#
# COMPACT_ATOMS: atom_id res chain seq x y z
N MET A 1 -19.20 -22.94 -0.93
CA MET A 1 -18.59 -21.79 -0.23
C MET A 1 -17.90 -20.93 -1.29
N SER A 2 -18.20 -19.64 -1.38
CA SER A 2 -17.56 -18.76 -2.38
C SER A 2 -16.27 -18.18 -1.80
N TYR A 3 -15.29 -17.83 -2.63
CA TYR A 3 -14.07 -17.19 -2.16
C TYR A 3 -14.36 -15.84 -1.48
N GLN A 4 -15.36 -15.11 -1.98
CA GLN A 4 -15.75 -13.81 -1.44
C GLN A 4 -16.12 -13.88 0.04
N SER A 5 -16.70 -14.98 0.52
CA SER A 5 -17.05 -15.14 1.94
C SER A 5 -15.84 -15.37 2.85
N LEU A 6 -14.64 -15.62 2.31
CA LEU A 6 -13.40 -15.74 3.06
C LEU A 6 -12.66 -14.41 3.21
N LEU A 7 -13.09 -13.36 2.52
CA LEU A 7 -12.53 -12.01 2.61
C LEU A 7 -13.18 -11.26 3.77
N THR A 8 -12.75 -11.59 4.99
CA THR A 8 -13.37 -11.14 6.24
C THR A 8 -12.98 -9.73 6.66
N ASP A 9 -11.89 -9.20 6.12
CA ASP A 9 -11.34 -7.90 6.51
C ASP A 9 -11.80 -6.78 5.56
N ARG A 10 -11.61 -5.54 6.03
CA ARG A 10 -11.88 -4.32 5.27
C ARG A 10 -10.70 -3.37 5.35
N CYS A 11 -10.35 -2.76 4.22
CA CYS A 11 -9.28 -1.78 4.16
C CYS A 11 -9.58 -0.66 3.17
N ASP A 12 -8.95 0.48 3.40
CA ASP A 12 -8.92 1.60 2.47
C ASP A 12 -7.59 1.59 1.70
N LEU A 13 -7.64 1.91 0.41
CA LEU A 13 -6.47 1.98 -0.47
C LEU A 13 -6.27 3.39 -1.01
N TYR A 14 -5.01 3.77 -1.13
CA TYR A 14 -4.59 5.06 -1.65
C TYR A 14 -3.56 4.82 -2.75
N HIS A 15 -3.88 5.25 -3.96
CA HIS A 15 -2.95 5.18 -5.07
C HIS A 15 -1.87 6.24 -4.93
N LEU A 16 -0.66 5.88 -5.37
CA LEU A 16 0.43 6.83 -5.49
C LEU A 16 0.17 7.72 -6.71
N GLU A 17 -0.01 9.01 -6.48
CA GLU A 17 -0.30 10.01 -7.49
C GLU A 17 0.94 10.85 -7.79
N ARG A 18 0.99 11.41 -9.00
CA ARG A 18 2.00 12.39 -9.38
C ARG A 18 1.44 13.76 -9.07
N GLU A 19 2.11 14.48 -8.19
CA GLU A 19 1.85 15.91 -8.06
C GLU A 19 2.56 16.65 -9.19
N GLU A 20 1.83 17.55 -9.85
CA GLU A 20 2.46 18.52 -10.74
C GLU A 20 3.44 19.34 -9.91
N ALA A 21 4.71 19.33 -10.31
CA ALA A 21 5.73 20.09 -9.60
C ALA A 21 5.32 21.57 -9.62
N ALA A 22 4.98 22.11 -8.44
CA ALA A 22 4.89 23.55 -8.26
C ALA A 22 6.20 24.17 -8.78
N ARG A 23 6.11 25.22 -9.59
CA ARG A 23 7.29 25.91 -10.18
C ARG A 23 8.44 25.91 -9.18
N GLY A 24 9.55 25.27 -9.53
CA GLY A 24 10.66 25.11 -8.61
C GLY A 24 11.12 26.45 -8.07
N LYS A 25 11.67 26.44 -6.85
CA LYS A 25 12.43 27.59 -6.35
C LYS A 25 13.46 27.98 -7.42
N PHE A 26 13.60 29.29 -7.65
CA PHE A 26 14.52 29.86 -8.65
C PHE A 26 14.11 29.77 -10.13
N GLY A 27 12.84 29.50 -10.45
CA GLY A 27 12.33 29.64 -11.83
C GLY A 27 12.68 28.49 -12.77
N ILE A 28 13.06 27.34 -12.22
CA ILE A 28 13.32 26.11 -12.98
C ILE A 28 11.99 25.55 -13.53
N PRO A 29 11.88 25.26 -14.83
CA PRO A 29 10.70 24.64 -15.41
C PRO A 29 10.34 23.31 -14.71
N ALA A 30 9.07 23.13 -14.40
CA ALA A 30 8.56 21.95 -13.68
C ALA A 30 8.84 20.62 -14.41
N GLY A 31 8.97 20.64 -15.74
CA GLY A 31 9.29 19.45 -16.55
C GLY A 31 10.69 18.89 -16.35
N ASP A 32 11.63 19.72 -15.87
CA ASP A 32 13.02 19.32 -15.57
C ASP A 32 13.22 18.93 -14.09
N LEU A 33 12.18 19.10 -13.26
CA LEU A 33 12.20 18.78 -11.84
C LEU A 33 11.76 17.33 -11.59
N GLN A 34 12.28 16.77 -10.50
CA GLN A 34 11.91 15.43 -10.02
C GLN A 34 10.41 15.41 -9.70
N ILE A 35 9.68 14.48 -10.32
CA ILE A 35 8.24 14.31 -10.09
C ILE A 35 8.02 14.00 -8.60
N THR A 36 7.18 14.80 -7.95
CA THR A 36 6.80 14.54 -6.56
C THR A 36 5.70 13.48 -6.56
N LEU A 37 5.91 12.42 -5.77
CA LEU A 37 4.95 11.33 -5.62
C LEU A 37 4.33 11.43 -4.23
N SER A 38 3.01 11.46 -4.15
CA SER A 38 2.27 11.57 -2.89
C SER A 38 1.02 10.69 -2.92
N TYR A 39 0.42 10.47 -1.76
CA TYR A 39 -0.91 9.87 -1.65
C TYR A 39 -1.92 10.98 -1.36
N SER A 40 -3.10 10.91 -1.97
CA SER A 40 -4.21 11.80 -1.63
C SER A 40 -4.62 11.67 -0.15
N ASP A 41 -5.19 12.74 0.41
CA ASP A 41 -5.81 12.73 1.73
C ASP A 41 -7.04 11.82 1.80
N THR A 42 -7.68 11.59 0.65
CA THR A 42 -8.83 10.69 0.54
C THR A 42 -8.45 9.36 -0.10
N PRO A 43 -8.96 8.23 0.40
CA PRO A 43 -8.70 6.93 -0.19
C PRO A 43 -9.32 6.83 -1.58
N SER A 44 -8.54 6.27 -2.50
CA SER A 44 -8.97 5.96 -3.87
C SER A 44 -10.03 4.87 -3.90
N LEU A 45 -9.90 3.88 -3.01
CA LEU A 45 -10.89 2.81 -2.81
C LEU A 45 -11.18 2.69 -1.32
N ARG A 46 -12.47 2.66 -0.95
CA ARG A 46 -12.93 2.55 0.44
C ARG A 46 -13.55 1.20 0.72
N ASP A 47 -13.38 0.72 1.95
CA ASP A 47 -14.05 -0.48 2.47
C ASP A 47 -13.88 -1.73 1.58
N VAL A 48 -12.69 -1.88 0.99
CA VAL A 48 -12.38 -2.98 0.09
C VAL A 48 -12.34 -4.29 0.87
N SER A 49 -13.07 -5.31 0.39
CA SER A 49 -13.03 -6.65 0.97
C SER A 49 -11.66 -7.25 0.76
N CYS A 50 -11.00 -7.67 1.84
CA CYS A 50 -9.70 -8.33 1.78
C CYS A 50 -9.60 -9.45 2.84
N TYR A 51 -8.51 -10.19 2.80
CA TYR A 51 -8.13 -11.09 3.90
C TYR A 51 -6.65 -10.90 4.20
N VAL A 52 -6.34 -10.55 5.45
CA VAL A 52 -4.98 -10.20 5.87
C VAL A 52 -4.40 -11.32 6.72
N ILE A 53 -3.23 -11.82 6.30
CA ILE A 53 -2.50 -12.87 7.01
C ILE A 53 -1.15 -12.30 7.44
N GLU A 54 -0.86 -12.28 8.74
CA GLU A 54 0.48 -11.95 9.22
C GLU A 54 1.47 -13.04 8.81
N LYS A 55 2.60 -12.63 8.19
CA LYS A 55 3.63 -13.55 7.70
C LYS A 55 4.87 -13.53 8.56
N SER A 56 5.33 -12.35 8.94
CA SER A 56 6.52 -12.22 9.77
C SER A 56 6.52 -10.92 10.55
N GLN A 57 7.16 -10.98 11.71
CA GLN A 57 7.55 -9.84 12.50
C GLN A 57 9.04 -10.00 12.86
N SER A 58 9.84 -8.98 12.59
CA SER A 58 11.21 -8.90 13.06
C SER A 58 11.49 -7.57 13.76
N LEU A 59 12.31 -7.66 14.79
CA LEU A 59 12.82 -6.52 15.54
C LEU A 59 14.29 -6.34 15.15
N VAL A 60 14.62 -5.18 14.58
CA VAL A 60 16.00 -4.81 14.28
C VAL A 60 16.36 -3.65 15.21
N GLN A 61 17.33 -3.88 16.08
CA GLN A 61 17.88 -2.84 16.94
C GLN A 61 18.84 -1.98 16.12
N GLU A 62 18.42 -0.78 15.78
CA GLU A 62 19.29 0.26 15.22
C GLU A 62 19.56 1.31 16.31
N GLU A 63 20.69 2.01 16.23
CA GLU A 63 20.94 3.14 17.13
C GLU A 63 20.38 4.43 16.49
N PRO A 64 19.50 5.19 17.16
CA PRO A 64 19.07 5.09 18.57
C PRO A 64 17.71 4.39 18.79
N LYS A 65 17.08 3.82 17.76
CA LYS A 65 15.71 3.27 17.84
C LYS A 65 15.62 1.85 17.28
N THR A 66 14.83 1.01 17.94
CA THR A 66 14.43 -0.30 17.42
C THR A 66 13.37 -0.12 16.33
N VAL A 67 13.58 -0.74 15.17
CA VAL A 67 12.64 -0.74 14.05
C VAL A 67 11.92 -2.09 14.02
N ILE A 68 10.58 -2.04 13.96
CA ILE A 68 9.73 -3.21 13.78
C ILE A 68 9.44 -3.36 12.28
N TYR A 69 9.87 -4.47 11.69
CA TYR A 69 9.49 -4.87 10.34
C TYR A 69 8.38 -5.92 10.45
N GLN A 70 7.17 -5.55 10.02
CA GLN A 70 6.04 -6.48 9.92
C GLN A 70 5.66 -6.66 8.46
N SER A 71 5.44 -7.91 8.06
CA SER A 71 4.94 -8.25 6.74
C SER A 71 3.66 -9.08 6.82
N TYR A 72 2.77 -8.79 5.89
CA TYR A 72 1.46 -9.41 5.76
C TYR A 72 1.30 -9.90 4.32
N LEU A 73 0.61 -11.02 4.13
CA LEU A 73 0.08 -11.42 2.85
C LEU A 73 -1.38 -11.00 2.82
N VAL A 74 -1.74 -10.19 1.83
CA VAL A 74 -3.10 -9.70 1.66
C VAL A 74 -3.70 -10.31 0.40
N HIS A 75 -4.92 -10.79 0.55
CA HIS A 75 -5.71 -11.35 -0.53
C HIS A 75 -6.82 -10.37 -0.91
N PHE A 76 -6.96 -10.11 -2.21
CA PHE A 76 -7.99 -9.24 -2.79
C PHE A 76 -8.79 -9.94 -3.88
N PRO A 77 -10.07 -9.59 -4.08
CA PRO A 77 -10.83 -10.01 -5.25
C PRO A 77 -10.11 -9.60 -6.54
N LEU A 78 -10.19 -10.42 -7.59
CA LEU A 78 -9.55 -10.13 -8.88
C LEU A 78 -9.97 -8.79 -9.50
N ALA A 79 -11.20 -8.36 -9.25
CA ALA A 79 -11.74 -7.11 -9.78
C ALA A 79 -11.22 -5.85 -9.07
N SER A 80 -10.43 -6.00 -8.00
CA SER A 80 -9.90 -4.86 -7.24
C SER A 80 -8.74 -4.21 -7.99
N ASP A 81 -8.76 -2.89 -8.10
CA ASP A 81 -7.65 -2.11 -8.66
C ASP A 81 -6.53 -2.00 -7.61
N ILE A 82 -5.63 -2.98 -7.60
CA ILE A 82 -4.49 -3.05 -6.68
C ILE A 82 -3.21 -2.78 -7.45
N ARG A 83 -2.44 -1.77 -7.00
CA ARG A 83 -1.23 -1.33 -7.70
C ARG A 83 0.01 -1.46 -6.81
N LEU A 84 1.17 -1.57 -7.48
CA LEU A 84 2.46 -1.50 -6.81
C LEU A 84 2.59 -0.16 -6.08
N HIS A 85 3.07 -0.22 -4.83
CA HIS A 85 3.24 0.94 -3.95
C HIS A 85 1.95 1.61 -3.48
N ASP A 86 0.78 0.99 -3.66
CA ASP A 86 -0.42 1.47 -2.98
C ASP A 86 -0.21 1.49 -1.47
N LYS A 87 -0.74 2.53 -0.81
CA LYS A 87 -0.84 2.56 0.64
C LYS A 87 -2.17 1.93 1.02
N MET A 88 -2.12 0.94 1.90
CA MET A 88 -3.27 0.27 2.48
C MET A 88 -3.42 0.70 3.93
N VAL A 89 -4.63 1.06 4.34
CA VAL A 89 -4.98 1.33 5.73
C VAL A 89 -5.95 0.26 6.19
N TRP A 90 -5.53 -0.54 7.16
CA TRP A 90 -6.31 -1.64 7.73
C TRP A 90 -6.25 -1.57 9.24
N ASN A 91 -7.42 -1.51 9.91
CA ASN A 91 -7.54 -1.39 11.37
C ASN A 91 -6.67 -0.25 11.96
N GLY A 92 -6.56 0.88 11.25
CA GLY A 92 -5.75 2.03 11.65
C GLY A 92 -4.24 1.88 11.41
N VAL A 93 -3.78 0.74 10.90
CA VAL A 93 -2.38 0.51 10.53
C VAL A 93 -2.17 0.84 9.05
N SER A 94 -1.16 1.65 8.76
CA SER A 94 -0.73 1.95 7.38
C SER A 94 0.33 0.95 6.93
N LEU A 95 0.12 0.37 5.75
CA LEU A 95 0.98 -0.62 5.12
C LEU A 95 1.28 -0.21 3.68
N LYS A 96 2.47 -0.54 3.17
CA LYS A 96 2.81 -0.39 1.75
C LYS A 96 2.61 -1.71 1.03
N LEU A 97 1.83 -1.70 -0.05
CA LEU A 97 1.70 -2.84 -0.93
C LEU A 97 2.93 -2.97 -1.84
N GLN A 98 3.44 -4.19 -1.96
CA GLN A 98 4.51 -4.56 -2.88
C GLN A 98 3.92 -4.99 -4.23
N GLN A 99 4.62 -5.85 -4.97
CA GLN A 99 4.16 -6.31 -6.29
C GLN A 99 2.91 -7.21 -6.14
N PRO A 100 1.76 -6.82 -6.74
CA PRO A 100 0.60 -7.70 -6.79
C PRO A 100 0.83 -8.86 -7.75
N LYS A 101 0.33 -10.04 -7.37
CA LYS A 101 0.38 -11.27 -8.15
C LYS A 101 -1.03 -11.79 -8.37
N ILE A 102 -1.41 -11.98 -9.63
CA ILE A 102 -2.68 -12.63 -9.98
C ILE A 102 -2.52 -14.14 -9.81
N VAL A 103 -3.37 -14.74 -8.99
CA VAL A 103 -3.36 -16.18 -8.73
C VAL A 103 -4.50 -16.83 -9.48
N LYS A 104 -4.12 -17.64 -10.48
CA LYS A 104 -5.03 -18.48 -11.29
C LYS A 104 -6.23 -17.70 -11.87
N ASN A 105 -6.04 -16.41 -12.16
CA ASN A 105 -7.10 -15.51 -12.63
C ASN A 105 -8.37 -15.54 -11.75
N HIS A 106 -8.18 -15.61 -10.43
CA HIS A 106 -9.28 -15.72 -9.47
C HIS A 106 -9.19 -14.68 -8.35
N HIS A 107 -7.98 -14.36 -7.90
CA HIS A 107 -7.74 -13.35 -6.87
C HIS A 107 -6.34 -12.77 -7.00
N ILE A 108 -6.08 -11.71 -6.26
CA ILE A 108 -4.78 -11.04 -6.20
C ILE A 108 -4.17 -11.34 -4.83
N GLU A 109 -2.91 -11.72 -4.83
CA GLU A 109 -2.07 -11.82 -3.65
C GLU A 109 -1.03 -10.71 -3.69
N VAL A 110 -0.85 -10.01 -2.57
CA VAL A 110 0.15 -8.95 -2.47
C VAL A 110 0.76 -8.95 -1.08
N MET A 111 2.09 -8.80 -1.01
CA MET A 111 2.77 -8.59 0.25
C MET A 111 2.58 -7.13 0.68
N ALA A 112 2.16 -6.92 1.92
CA ALA A 112 2.05 -5.62 2.54
C ALA A 112 3.11 -5.50 3.65
N VAL A 113 3.84 -4.39 3.68
CA VAL A 113 4.89 -4.17 4.67
C VAL A 113 4.58 -2.95 5.52
N ARG A 114 4.75 -3.10 6.83
CA ARG A 114 4.73 -1.97 7.76
C ARG A 114 6.15 -1.41 7.83
N LYS A 115 6.30 -0.16 7.43
CA LYS A 115 7.53 0.61 7.65
C LYS A 115 7.11 1.93 8.28
N GLU A 116 7.71 2.29 9.41
CA GLU A 116 7.31 3.48 10.19
C GLU A 116 7.49 4.81 9.44
N ASN A 117 8.25 4.82 8.34
CA ASN A 117 8.52 6.00 7.50
C ASN A 117 8.00 5.78 6.07
N LEU A 118 6.68 5.80 5.92
CA LEU A 118 5.98 5.66 4.66
C LEU A 118 5.57 7.02 4.08
#